data_AF-A0A7W8EK33-F1
#
_entry.id   AF-A0A7W8EK33-F1
#
_cell.length_a   1.000
_cell.length_b   1.000
_cell.length_c   1.000
_cell.angle_alpha   90.00
_cell.angle_beta   90.00
_cell.angle_gamma   90.00
#
_symmetry.space_group_name_H-M   'P 1'
#
loop_
_entity.id
_entity.type
_entity.pdbx_description
1 polymer ?
#
loop_
_entity_poly.entity_id
_entity_poly.type
_entity_poly.pdbx_seq_one_letter_code
_entity_poly.pdbx_strand_id
1 'polypeptide(L)' 'MSTLAELVAATGLPASHPIRQLPSVTWHIANPLDRVGIRTLGDLADHCDDEMLRYTGFGPGRLTKLKEALATLGGGA' A
#
# COMPACT_ATOMS: atom_id res chain seq x y z
N MET A 1 5.81 3.55 15.54
CA MET A 1 6.10 2.77 14.33
C MET A 1 4.98 3.06 13.36
N SER A 2 5.23 3.82 12.29
CA SER A 2 4.20 4.29 11.37
C SER A 2 3.63 3.11 10.58
N THR A 3 2.38 2.72 10.87
CA THR A 3 1.72 1.56 10.26
C THR A 3 1.11 1.92 8.91
N LEU A 4 1.06 0.95 7.98
CA LEU A 4 0.34 1.12 6.70
C LEU A 4 -1.13 1.46 6.95
N ALA A 5 -1.73 0.86 7.98
CA ALA A 5 -3.07 1.18 8.45
C ALA A 5 -3.28 2.67 8.74
N GLU A 6 -2.32 3.32 9.39
CA GLU A 6 -2.39 4.75 9.73
C GLU A 6 -2.33 5.63 8.48
N LEU A 7 -1.44 5.30 7.53
CA LEU A 7 -1.36 6.00 6.23
C LEU A 7 -2.64 5.82 5.41
N VAL A 8 -3.19 4.61 5.37
CA VAL A 8 -4.45 4.31 4.69
C VAL A 8 -5.61 5.05 5.37
N ALA A 9 -5.67 5.06 6.70
CA ALA A 9 -6.68 5.79 7.44
C ALA A 9 -6.58 7.31 7.21
N ALA A 10 -5.36 7.85 7.08
CA ALA A 10 -5.13 9.24 6.74
C ALA A 10 -5.65 9.59 5.33
N THR A 11 -5.70 8.63 4.40
CA THR A 11 -6.31 8.85 3.07
C THR A 11 -7.79 9.22 3.08
N GLY A 12 -8.52 8.87 4.15
CA GLY A 12 -9.96 9.08 4.23
C GLY A 12 -10.75 8.33 3.14
N LEU A 13 -10.10 7.44 2.38
CA LEU A 13 -10.74 6.68 1.31
C LEU A 13 -11.44 5.45 1.87
N PRO A 14 -12.54 5.02 1.22
CA PRO A 14 -13.23 3.80 1.61
C PRO A 14 -12.29 2.60 1.43
N ALA A 15 -12.30 1.68 2.39
CA ALA A 15 -11.51 0.45 2.35
C ALA A 15 -11.76 -0.40 1.08
N SER A 16 -12.88 -0.17 0.38
CA SER A 16 -13.21 -0.78 -0.92
C SER A 16 -12.43 -0.22 -2.10
N HIS A 17 -11.64 0.84 -1.92
CA HIS A 17 -10.87 1.43 -3.02
C HIS A 17 -9.70 0.53 -3.42
N PRO A 18 -9.58 0.16 -4.71
CA PRO A 18 -8.51 -0.72 -5.16
C PRO A 18 -7.17 0.02 -5.24
N ILE A 19 -6.11 -0.59 -4.71
CA ILE A 19 -4.75 -0.01 -4.73
C ILE A 19 -4.22 0.26 -6.14
N ARG A 20 -4.75 -0.42 -7.17
CA ARG A 20 -4.40 -0.20 -8.59
C ARG A 20 -4.90 1.14 -9.14
N GLN A 21 -5.90 1.76 -8.52
CA GLN A 21 -6.44 3.05 -8.95
C GLN A 21 -5.69 4.24 -8.33
N LEU A 22 -4.71 3.99 -7.46
CA LEU A 22 -3.96 5.05 -6.84
C LEU A 22 -2.99 5.71 -7.85
N PRO A 23 -3.07 7.03 -8.05
CA PRO A 23 -2.08 7.75 -8.85
C PRO A 23 -0.72 7.60 -8.13
N SER A 24 0.28 7.03 -8.82
CA SER A 24 1.63 6.67 -8.33
C SER A 24 1.84 5.21 -7.93
N VAL A 25 0.80 4.40 -7.73
CA VAL A 25 0.99 2.94 -7.62
C VAL A 25 1.25 2.36 -9.00
N THR A 26 2.50 1.94 -9.23
CA THR A 26 2.89 1.31 -10.49
C THR A 26 2.51 -0.17 -10.51
N TRP A 27 2.31 -0.75 -11.69
CA TRP A 27 2.05 -2.19 -11.87
C TRP A 27 3.06 -3.09 -11.13
N HIS A 28 4.32 -2.66 -11.00
CA HIS A 28 5.36 -3.38 -10.26
C HIS A 28 5.10 -3.50 -8.75
N ILE A 29 4.27 -2.64 -8.18
CA ILE A 29 3.85 -2.64 -6.77
C ILE A 29 2.55 -3.41 -6.62
N ALA A 30 1.55 -3.13 -7.47
CA ALA A 30 0.26 -3.81 -7.38
C ALA A 30 0.29 -5.29 -7.82
N ASN A 31 1.15 -5.67 -8.77
CA ASN A 31 1.19 -7.03 -9.31
C ASN A 31 1.60 -8.09 -8.27
N PRO A 32 2.65 -7.89 -7.45
CA PRO A 32 2.90 -8.77 -6.32
C PRO A 32 1.76 -8.76 -5.29
N LEU A 33 1.16 -7.60 -5.00
CA LEU A 33 0.08 -7.48 -4.02
C LEU A 33 -1.15 -8.29 -4.41
N ASP A 34 -1.53 -8.22 -5.68
CA ASP A 34 -2.64 -9.02 -6.22
C ASP A 34 -2.35 -10.53 -6.12
N ARG A 35 -1.08 -10.95 -6.22
CA ARG A 35 -0.66 -12.34 -6.03
C ARG A 35 -0.78 -12.82 -4.59
N VAL A 36 -0.59 -11.94 -3.61
CA VAL A 36 -0.80 -12.25 -2.18
C VAL A 36 -2.23 -12.04 -1.73
N GLY A 37 -3.12 -11.54 -2.61
CA GLY A 37 -4.54 -11.33 -2.31
C GLY A 37 -4.87 -9.90 -1.88
N ILE A 38 -3.87 -9.03 -1.77
CA ILE A 38 -4.02 -7.62 -1.40
C ILE A 38 -4.48 -6.87 -2.65
N ARG A 39 -5.77 -6.52 -2.71
CA ARG A 39 -6.36 -5.80 -3.85
C ARG A 39 -6.92 -4.44 -3.49
N THR A 40 -7.18 -4.22 -2.20
CA THR A 40 -7.87 -3.06 -1.67
C THR A 40 -7.03 -2.35 -0.61
N LEU A 41 -7.38 -1.07 -0.35
CA LEU A 41 -6.80 -0.33 0.78
C LEU A 41 -7.08 -1.02 2.12
N GLY A 42 -8.24 -1.65 2.28
CA GLY A 42 -8.60 -2.41 3.49
C GLY A 42 -7.66 -3.59 3.74
N ASP A 43 -7.44 -4.43 2.73
CA ASP A 43 -6.45 -5.51 2.81
C ASP A 43 -5.06 -4.96 3.14
N LEU A 44 -4.65 -3.88 2.46
CA LEU A 44 -3.33 -3.30 2.68
C LEU A 44 -3.16 -2.74 4.10
N ALA A 45 -4.23 -2.22 4.71
CA ALA A 45 -4.23 -1.73 6.08
C ALA A 45 -4.14 -2.88 7.11
N ASP A 46 -4.69 -4.05 6.78
CA ASP A 46 -4.60 -5.24 7.63
C ASP A 46 -3.19 -5.86 7.61
N HIS A 47 -2.50 -5.72 6.48
CA HIS A 47 -1.12 -6.18 6.30
C HIS A 47 -0.07 -5.19 6.83
N CYS A 48 1.07 -5.75 7.26
CA CYS A 48 2.16 -4.98 7.85
C CYS A 48 3.37 -4.88 6.92
N ASP A 49 4.18 -3.82 7.08
CA ASP A 49 5.37 -3.58 6.26
C ASP A 49 6.36 -4.76 6.29
N ASP A 50 6.45 -5.41 7.45
CA ASP A 50 7.33 -6.56 7.68
C ASP A 50 6.88 -7.79 6.87
N GLU A 51 5.57 -8.01 6.71
CA GLU A 51 5.05 -9.08 5.84
C GLU A 51 5.38 -8.81 4.38
N MET A 52 5.23 -7.55 3.95
CA MET A 52 5.58 -7.15 2.60
C MET A 52 7.07 -7.38 2.32
N LEU A 53 7.96 -7.09 3.26
CA LEU A 53 9.40 -7.37 3.15
C LEU A 53 9.74 -8.87 3.19
N ARG A 54 8.88 -9.71 3.79
CA ARG A 54 9.04 -11.17 3.83
C ARG A 54 8.68 -11.85 2.50
N TYR A 55 7.88 -11.21 1.65
CA TYR A 55 7.56 -11.79 0.34
C TYR A 55 8.77 -11.75 -0.59
N THR A 56 9.22 -12.95 -1.00
CA THR A 56 10.28 -13.11 -2.00
C THR A 56 9.87 -12.40 -3.30
N GLY A 57 10.56 -11.30 -3.62
CA GLY A 57 10.28 -10.46 -4.80
C GLY A 57 9.66 -9.10 -4.50
N PHE A 58 9.26 -8.83 -3.25
CA PHE A 58 8.78 -7.53 -2.80
C PHE A 58 9.87 -6.82 -1.98
N GLY A 59 10.73 -6.08 -2.68
CA GLY A 59 11.86 -5.40 -2.05
C GLY A 59 11.49 -4.11 -1.31
N PRO A 60 12.36 -3.62 -0.41
CA PRO A 60 12.13 -2.41 0.40
C PRO A 60 11.79 -1.17 -0.44
N GLY A 61 12.41 -1.01 -1.61
CA GLY A 61 12.12 0.14 -2.49
C GLY A 61 10.68 0.19 -3.04
N ARG A 62 10.01 -0.96 -3.19
CA ARG A 62 8.59 -1.00 -3.61
C ARG A 62 7.67 -0.61 -2.46
N LEU A 63 8.01 -1.05 -1.26
CA LEU A 63 7.32 -0.68 -0.03
C LEU A 63 7.40 0.82 0.23
N THR A 64 8.60 1.41 0.14
CA THR A 64 8.78 2.87 0.29
C THR A 64 7.93 3.65 -0.69
N LYS A 65 7.93 3.27 -1.98
CA LYS A 65 7.10 3.91 -3.00
C LYS A 65 5.60 3.78 -2.73
N LEU A 66 5.16 2.62 -2.23
CA LEU A 66 3.76 2.43 -1.86
C LEU A 66 3.37 3.35 -0.70
N LYS A 67 4.22 3.44 0.33
CA LYS A 67 4.01 4.34 1.46
C LYS A 67 3.98 5.80 1.04
N GLU A 68 4.90 6.22 0.17
CA GLU A 68 4.92 7.58 -0.41
C GLU A 68 3.65 7.88 -1.21
N ALA A 69 3.17 6.92 -2.01
CA ALA A 69 1.92 7.07 -2.76
C ALA A 69 0.70 7.24 -1.83
N LEU A 70 0.63 6.45 -0.74
CA LEU A 70 -0.43 6.59 0.26
C LEU A 70 -0.32 7.90 1.04
N ALA A 71 0.90 8.31 1.41
CA ALA A 71 1.16 9.57 2.10
C ALA A 71 0.76 10.78 1.25
N THR A 72 1.08 10.74 -0.05
CA THR A 72 0.68 11.76 -1.02
C THR A 72 -0.83 11.89 -1.12
N LEU A 73 -1.54 10.77 -1.01
CA LEU A 73 -2.99 10.70 -1.16
C LEU A 73 -3.76 11.21 0.06
N GLY A 74 -3.27 10.92 1.27
CA GLY A 74 -3.99 11.22 2.53
C GLY A 74 -3.69 12.52 3.22
N GLY A 75 -2.96 13.39 2.55
CA GLY A 75 -2.56 14.66 3.12
C GLY A 75 -1.09 14.86 2.86
N GLY A 76 -0.79 15.22 1.61
CA GLY A 76 0.42 15.99 1.37
C GLY A 76 0.38 17.24 2.24
N ALA A 77 1.25 17.30 3.24
CA ALA A 77 1.85 18.54 3.70
C ALA A 77 3.15 18.74 2.92
#